data_AF-A0A7Z9KV24-F1
#
_entry.id   AF-A0A7Z9KV24-F1
#
_cell.length_a   1.000
_cell.length_b   1.000
_cell.length_c   1.000
_cell.angle_alpha   90.00
_cell.angle_beta   90.00
_cell.angle_gamma   90.00
#
_symmetry.space_group_name_H-M   'P 1'
#
loop_
_entity.id
_entity.type
_entity.pdbx_description
1 polymer ?
#
loop_
_entity_poly.entity_id
_entity_poly.type
_entity_poly.pdbx_seq_one_letter_code
_entity_poly.pdbx_strand_id
1 'polypeptide(L)'
;MLIRIVLMCVLLLGACSSEGEGATGGQNDSSDAVEDIQEPDSTEDDSVQEDAVADVQDDDAAADVQDDEVDIIDDDVAVDTVDEDTGDASVEDSQSDPDTVNQDAAADIQDEDFDNGLEPLDDIKDPGPAPEWLLSIDNGTKYLQKVDIETGKATNLCKLKGAPGSGLVIKSSYPSLTFSRSNLLFASRNGSYLDIIDPCNCEVTPVGDYGIWTGVNGITSDQGTQLMGASSSQQELISIATKTGLGTMIGKLGVQFTTHGATWSDELAGLYAINGGTDKLYIIDPTTGKATEVADLSYDFGTVGIELLPANGVIYACSSNSILLSVDPVTGQVAEIGVMGQLGTCTNLAAPWAPVICPDGTAL
;
A
#
# COMPACT_ATOMS: atom_id res chain seq x y z
N MET A 1 -18.32 -25.12 -8.76
CA MET A 1 -18.44 -23.66 -8.90
C MET A 1 -18.08 -23.34 -10.35
N LEU A 2 -19.08 -23.06 -11.19
CA LEU A 2 -18.90 -22.90 -12.63
C LEU A 2 -18.31 -21.50 -12.92
N ILE A 3 -17.10 -21.47 -13.47
CA ILE A 3 -16.42 -20.24 -13.91
C ILE A 3 -17.21 -19.67 -15.09
N ARG A 4 -17.87 -18.52 -14.88
CA ARG A 4 -18.45 -17.72 -15.97
C ARG A 4 -17.34 -16.87 -16.59
N ILE A 5 -16.72 -17.39 -17.64
CA ILE A 5 -15.91 -16.59 -18.56
C ILE A 5 -16.87 -15.73 -19.37
N VAL A 6 -17.00 -14.45 -19.02
CA VAL A 6 -17.67 -13.46 -19.86
C VAL A 6 -16.65 -13.01 -20.90
N LEU A 7 -16.66 -13.69 -22.05
CA LEU A 7 -15.93 -13.28 -23.24
C LEU A 7 -16.63 -12.05 -23.84
N MET A 8 -16.11 -10.86 -23.53
CA MET A 8 -16.61 -9.60 -24.09
C MET A 8 -16.08 -9.47 -25.53
N CYS A 9 -16.94 -9.85 -26.49
CA CYS A 9 -16.64 -9.78 -27.91
C CYS A 9 -16.77 -8.32 -28.39
N VAL A 10 -15.63 -7.64 -28.57
CA VAL A 10 -15.56 -6.30 -29.15
C VAL A 10 -15.91 -6.38 -30.65
N LEU A 11 -17.09 -5.88 -31.00
CA LEU A 11 -17.53 -5.68 -32.38
C LEU A 11 -16.88 -4.40 -32.94
N LEU A 12 -15.80 -4.56 -33.69
CA LEU A 12 -15.25 -3.54 -34.57
C LEU A 12 -16.15 -3.39 -35.80
N LEU A 13 -17.01 -2.37 -35.80
CA LEU A 13 -17.66 -1.88 -37.02
C LEU A 13 -16.74 -0.83 -37.67
N GLY A 14 -16.13 -1.23 -38.78
CA GLY A 14 -15.48 -0.30 -39.71
C GLY A 14 -16.51 0.48 -40.51
N ALA A 15 -16.24 1.76 -40.73
CA ALA A 15 -16.85 2.55 -41.79
C ALA A 15 -15.75 3.39 -42.48
N CYS A 16 -15.45 3.03 -43.72
CA CYS A 16 -14.73 3.83 -44.70
C CYS A 16 -15.65 4.92 -45.31
N SER A 17 -15.01 5.83 -46.05
CA SER A 17 -15.55 6.82 -47.02
C SER A 17 -15.55 8.25 -46.47
N SER A 18 -15.06 9.28 -47.16
CA SER A 18 -14.45 9.42 -48.50
C SER A 18 -13.83 10.82 -48.60
N GLU A 19 -12.89 10.95 -49.51
CA GLU A 19 -12.24 12.18 -49.98
C GLU A 19 -13.24 13.25 -50.44
N GLY A 20 -12.82 14.52 -50.32
CA GLY A 20 -13.50 15.68 -50.88
C GLY A 20 -12.59 16.90 -50.88
N GLU A 21 -11.76 17.01 -51.92
CA GLU A 21 -11.09 18.25 -52.31
C GLU A 21 -12.12 19.34 -52.65
N GLY A 22 -11.81 20.60 -52.30
CA GLY A 22 -12.64 21.74 -52.69
C GLY A 22 -12.05 23.08 -52.25
N ALA A 23 -11.22 23.66 -53.11
CA ALA A 23 -10.70 25.02 -53.00
C ALA A 23 -11.80 26.08 -53.19
N THR A 24 -11.59 27.25 -52.57
CA THR A 24 -12.00 28.65 -52.92
C THR A 24 -12.12 29.43 -51.59
N GLY A 25 -11.37 30.50 -51.35
CA GLY A 25 -11.41 31.77 -52.07
C GLY A 25 -12.35 32.72 -51.32
N GLY A 26 -11.81 33.66 -50.54
CA GLY A 26 -12.63 34.65 -49.83
C GLY A 26 -11.82 35.57 -48.93
N GLN A 27 -11.35 36.67 -49.53
CA GLN A 27 -10.95 37.89 -48.80
C GLN A 27 -12.11 38.36 -47.92
N ASN A 28 -11.83 38.82 -46.71
CA ASN A 28 -12.59 39.90 -46.08
C ASN A 28 -11.71 40.67 -45.11
N ASP A 29 -11.49 41.92 -45.47
CA ASP A 29 -11.08 43.01 -44.59
C ASP A 29 -12.06 43.17 -43.43
N SER A 30 -11.54 43.31 -42.21
CA SER A 30 -12.10 44.26 -41.25
C SER A 30 -11.10 44.54 -40.14
N SER A 31 -10.66 45.80 -40.15
CA SER A 31 -10.19 46.58 -39.03
C SER A 31 -11.08 46.41 -37.79
N ASP A 32 -10.49 46.28 -36.60
CA ASP A 32 -10.55 47.36 -35.60
C ASP A 32 -9.96 46.94 -34.24
N ALA A 33 -9.32 47.94 -33.62
CA ALA A 33 -9.02 48.12 -32.20
C ALA A 33 -8.05 47.12 -31.52
N VAL A 34 -6.75 47.41 -31.66
CA VAL A 34 -5.75 47.05 -30.64
C VAL A 34 -5.72 48.20 -29.63
N GLU A 35 -6.19 47.94 -28.42
CA GLU A 35 -5.96 48.85 -27.28
C GLU A 35 -4.52 48.72 -26.79
N ASP A 36 -3.92 49.89 -26.70
CA ASP A 36 -2.56 50.23 -26.30
C ASP A 36 -2.46 50.12 -24.76
N ILE A 37 -1.70 49.15 -24.24
CA ILE A 37 -1.32 49.11 -22.82
C ILE A 37 0.17 49.44 -22.73
N GLN A 38 0.41 50.63 -22.22
CA GLN A 38 1.69 51.25 -21.93
C GLN A 38 2.53 50.38 -20.98
N GLU A 39 3.77 50.11 -21.39
CA GLU A 39 4.87 49.79 -20.48
C GLU A 39 5.37 51.06 -19.79
N PRO A 40 5.68 51.02 -18.48
CA PRO A 40 6.64 51.95 -17.90
C PRO A 40 8.02 51.29 -17.78
N ASP A 41 8.92 51.74 -18.63
CA ASP A 41 10.36 51.76 -18.43
C ASP A 41 10.70 52.82 -17.37
N SER A 42 11.42 52.43 -16.32
CA SER A 42 12.22 53.37 -15.53
C SER A 42 13.40 52.65 -14.90
N THR A 43 14.55 52.97 -15.45
CA THR A 43 15.92 52.68 -15.05
C THR A 43 16.38 53.69 -14.00
N GLU A 44 16.81 53.23 -12.82
CA GLU A 44 17.71 53.91 -11.86
C GLU A 44 18.42 52.76 -11.12
N ASP A 45 19.66 52.36 -11.43
CA ASP A 45 20.94 53.02 -11.11
C ASP A 45 21.03 53.51 -9.66
N ASP A 46 21.58 52.66 -8.78
CA ASP A 46 22.32 53.18 -7.63
C ASP A 46 23.42 52.20 -7.18
N SER A 47 24.64 52.66 -7.38
CA SER A 47 25.90 52.10 -6.93
C SER A 47 26.16 52.46 -5.47
N VAL A 48 26.43 51.47 -4.61
CA VAL A 48 27.24 51.68 -3.40
C VAL A 48 28.17 50.49 -3.20
N GLN A 49 29.46 50.75 -3.45
CA GLN A 49 30.58 50.02 -2.84
C GLN A 49 30.59 50.31 -1.34
N GLU A 50 30.87 49.33 -0.49
CA GLU A 50 31.87 49.50 0.57
C GLU A 50 32.32 48.15 1.15
N ASP A 51 33.62 48.14 1.43
CA ASP A 51 34.46 47.07 1.93
C ASP A 51 34.03 46.49 3.29
N ALA A 52 34.29 45.20 3.50
CA ALA A 52 34.90 44.75 4.76
C ALA A 52 35.47 43.33 4.63
N VAL A 53 36.79 43.29 4.74
CA VAL A 53 37.65 42.13 4.87
C VAL A 53 37.65 41.69 6.34
N ALA A 54 37.39 40.40 6.61
CA ALA A 54 37.80 39.66 7.81
C ALA A 54 37.66 38.18 7.43
N ASP A 55 38.69 37.43 7.05
CA ASP A 55 39.88 37.06 7.82
C ASP A 55 39.51 36.61 9.24
N VAL A 56 39.06 35.35 9.35
CA VAL A 56 38.98 34.61 10.61
C VAL A 56 39.77 33.33 10.42
N GLN A 57 41.04 33.48 10.81
CA GLN A 57 41.93 32.55 11.50
C GLN A 57 41.48 31.09 11.65
N ASP A 58 42.37 30.21 11.16
CA ASP A 58 42.75 28.96 11.80
C ASP A 58 42.81 29.11 13.33
N ASP A 59 42.13 28.23 14.05
CA ASP A 59 42.60 27.77 15.36
C ASP A 59 42.38 26.26 15.45
N ASP A 60 43.53 25.58 15.40
CA ASP A 60 43.73 24.23 15.87
C ASP A 60 43.19 24.06 17.29
N ALA A 61 42.24 23.14 17.47
CA ALA A 61 41.96 22.57 18.79
C ALA A 61 41.76 21.06 18.65
N ALA A 62 42.90 20.35 18.65
CA ALA A 62 42.98 18.96 19.02
C ALA A 62 42.45 18.80 20.45
N ALA A 63 41.21 18.32 20.58
CA ALA A 63 40.68 17.79 21.83
C ALA A 63 40.92 16.28 21.83
N ASP A 64 42.05 15.94 22.45
CA ASP A 64 42.40 14.67 23.06
C ASP A 64 41.22 14.16 23.93
N VAL A 65 40.46 13.19 23.41
CA VAL A 65 39.47 12.45 24.21
C VAL A 65 40.15 11.19 24.67
N GLN A 66 40.45 11.20 25.97
CA GLN A 66 41.06 10.14 26.74
C GLN A 66 40.26 8.83 26.60
N ASP A 67 41.00 7.76 26.34
CA ASP A 67 40.63 6.39 26.68
C ASP A 67 40.28 6.33 28.17
N ASP A 68 38.98 6.27 28.47
CA ASP A 68 38.52 5.73 29.74
C ASP A 68 38.30 4.22 29.54
N GLU A 69 39.32 3.46 29.91
CA GLU A 69 39.23 2.03 30.17
C GLU A 69 38.16 1.80 31.25
N VAL A 70 36.99 1.30 30.83
CA VAL A 70 35.99 0.81 31.78
C VAL A 70 36.43 -0.59 32.19
N ASP A 71 36.94 -0.67 33.41
CA ASP A 71 37.17 -1.89 34.17
C ASP A 71 35.93 -2.79 34.11
N ILE A 72 36.06 -3.92 33.41
CA ILE A 72 35.14 -5.03 33.50
C ILE A 72 35.35 -5.67 34.87
N ILE A 73 34.39 -5.44 35.77
CA ILE A 73 34.26 -6.22 37.00
C ILE A 73 33.83 -7.63 36.60
N ASP A 74 34.79 -8.55 36.66
CA ASP A 74 34.56 -9.98 36.83
C ASP A 74 33.67 -10.17 38.07
N ASP A 75 32.41 -10.52 37.85
CA ASP A 75 31.56 -11.08 38.89
C ASP A 75 31.37 -12.58 38.58
N ASP A 76 32.20 -13.36 39.28
CA ASP A 76 32.17 -14.80 39.38
C ASP A 76 30.79 -15.27 39.86
N VAL A 77 29.91 -15.65 38.92
CA VAL A 77 28.74 -16.48 39.25
C VAL A 77 29.04 -17.93 38.92
N ALA A 78 29.25 -18.67 40.00
CA ALA A 78 29.53 -20.09 40.05
C ALA A 78 28.46 -20.96 39.36
N VAL A 79 28.97 -21.94 38.61
CA VAL A 79 28.68 -23.38 38.74
C VAL A 79 27.21 -23.78 38.94
N ASP A 80 26.61 -24.36 37.90
CA ASP A 80 25.98 -25.66 38.06
C ASP A 80 26.08 -26.48 36.76
N THR A 81 27.00 -27.44 36.76
CA THR A 81 27.15 -28.47 35.75
C THR A 81 26.24 -29.64 36.11
N VAL A 82 25.16 -29.83 35.36
CA VAL A 82 24.43 -31.09 35.36
C VAL A 82 24.78 -31.83 34.08
N ASP A 83 25.70 -32.77 34.26
CA ASP A 83 26.05 -33.86 33.35
C ASP A 83 25.05 -35.02 33.54
N GLU A 84 25.12 -35.98 32.61
CA GLU A 84 24.38 -37.25 32.51
C GLU A 84 23.05 -37.20 31.73
N ASP A 85 23.07 -37.61 30.46
CA ASP A 85 22.89 -39.04 30.18
C ASP A 85 23.24 -39.40 28.72
N THR A 86 24.09 -40.41 28.60
CA THR A 86 24.58 -41.02 27.38
C THR A 86 23.67 -42.17 26.98
N GLY A 87 22.92 -42.01 25.90
CA GLY A 87 22.11 -43.08 25.29
C GLY A 87 22.58 -43.41 23.88
N ASP A 88 23.67 -44.16 23.78
CA ASP A 88 24.12 -44.88 22.58
C ASP A 88 23.16 -46.06 22.30
N ALA A 89 22.57 -46.08 21.11
CA ALA A 89 22.01 -47.29 20.52
C ALA A 89 22.17 -47.22 19.00
N SER A 90 23.25 -47.84 18.56
CA SER A 90 23.48 -48.37 17.23
C SER A 90 22.46 -49.48 16.86
N VAL A 91 22.56 -49.95 15.61
CA VAL A 91 21.96 -51.16 14.99
C VAL A 91 20.48 -51.04 14.55
N GLU A 92 19.99 -51.43 13.35
CA GLU A 92 20.43 -52.33 12.27
C GLU A 92 19.89 -51.89 10.88
N ASP A 93 20.64 -52.27 9.84
CA ASP A 93 20.17 -52.52 8.47
C ASP A 93 18.99 -53.51 8.42
N SER A 94 18.00 -53.26 7.55
CA SER A 94 17.12 -54.29 6.95
C SER A 94 16.42 -53.68 5.74
N GLN A 95 16.97 -53.87 4.53
CA GLN A 95 16.53 -54.86 3.54
C GLN A 95 15.04 -54.82 3.17
N SER A 96 14.81 -54.39 1.93
CA SER A 96 13.90 -54.97 0.92
C SER A 96 13.08 -56.21 1.34
N ASP A 97 11.76 -56.16 1.20
CA ASP A 97 11.01 -56.90 0.16
C ASP A 97 9.47 -56.68 0.23
N PRO A 98 8.69 -57.09 -0.81
CA PRO A 98 7.37 -56.57 -1.15
C PRO A 98 6.19 -57.42 -0.64
N ASP A 99 4.98 -56.92 -0.93
CA ASP A 99 3.70 -57.61 -0.92
C ASP A 99 3.19 -58.18 0.41
N THR A 100 2.22 -57.50 1.00
CA THR A 100 1.19 -58.18 1.80
C THR A 100 -0.18 -57.53 1.57
N VAL A 101 -0.97 -58.21 0.76
CA VAL A 101 -2.41 -58.11 0.67
C VAL A 101 -2.98 -58.32 2.07
N ASN A 102 -3.68 -57.33 2.63
CA ASN A 102 -4.57 -57.56 3.77
C ASN A 102 -5.98 -57.09 3.41
N GLN A 103 -6.80 -58.09 3.10
CA GLN A 103 -8.24 -58.04 2.98
C GLN A 103 -8.89 -57.86 4.37
N ASP A 104 -10.07 -57.25 4.34
CA ASP A 104 -11.17 -57.47 5.27
C ASP A 104 -11.01 -57.02 6.74
N ALA A 105 -11.38 -55.76 6.97
CA ALA A 105 -12.12 -55.38 8.18
C ALA A 105 -13.10 -54.25 7.83
N ALA A 106 -14.21 -54.61 7.19
CA ALA A 106 -15.41 -53.78 7.14
C ALA A 106 -16.01 -53.70 8.56
N ALA A 107 -15.52 -52.77 9.36
CA ALA A 107 -16.21 -52.35 10.57
C ALA A 107 -17.32 -51.38 10.16
N ASP A 108 -18.53 -51.93 10.17
CA ASP A 108 -19.81 -51.26 10.09
C ASP A 108 -19.92 -50.24 11.23
N ILE A 109 -19.45 -49.01 10.99
CA ILE A 109 -19.74 -47.87 11.84
C ILE A 109 -21.17 -47.45 11.48
N GLN A 110 -22.12 -47.93 12.28
CA GLN A 110 -23.48 -47.44 12.23
C GLN A 110 -23.47 -45.95 12.53
N ASP A 111 -23.89 -45.18 11.53
CA ASP A 111 -24.27 -43.77 11.62
C ASP A 111 -25.38 -43.64 12.68
N GLU A 112 -24.97 -43.40 13.93
CA GLU A 112 -25.85 -42.82 14.93
C GLU A 112 -25.94 -41.32 14.61
N ASP A 113 -27.13 -40.92 14.19
CA ASP A 113 -27.57 -39.55 13.93
C ASP A 113 -27.12 -38.59 15.06
N PHE A 114 -25.90 -38.06 14.94
CA PHE A 114 -25.44 -36.94 15.75
C PHE A 114 -26.13 -35.67 15.21
N ASP A 115 -27.41 -35.54 15.58
CA ASP A 115 -28.18 -34.31 15.55
C ASP A 115 -27.56 -33.35 16.58
N ASN A 116 -26.39 -32.81 16.22
CA ASN A 116 -25.80 -31.67 16.89
C ASN A 116 -26.74 -30.52 16.61
N GLY A 117 -27.71 -30.30 17.51
CA GLY A 117 -28.67 -29.18 17.54
C GLY A 117 -28.03 -27.81 17.66
N LEU A 118 -26.99 -27.55 16.86
CA LEU A 118 -26.57 -26.24 16.45
C LEU A 118 -27.67 -25.75 15.52
N GLU A 119 -28.63 -25.02 16.09
CA GLU A 119 -29.53 -24.22 15.30
C GLU A 119 -28.67 -23.43 14.30
N PRO A 120 -28.98 -23.50 13.00
CA PRO A 120 -28.20 -22.81 12.00
C PRO A 120 -28.12 -21.33 12.39
N LEU A 121 -26.91 -20.78 12.37
CA LEU A 121 -26.66 -19.35 12.57
C LEU A 121 -27.22 -18.57 11.36
N ASP A 122 -28.53 -18.63 11.15
CA ASP A 122 -29.25 -18.11 9.99
C ASP A 122 -29.39 -16.58 10.01
N ASP A 123 -28.91 -15.91 11.07
CA ASP A 123 -29.04 -14.47 11.26
C ASP A 123 -27.75 -13.67 11.01
N ILE A 124 -26.74 -14.24 10.34
CA ILE A 124 -25.67 -13.41 9.76
C ILE A 124 -26.22 -12.73 8.53
N LYS A 125 -26.85 -11.56 8.76
CA LYS A 125 -27.32 -10.66 7.72
C LYS A 125 -26.18 -10.37 6.75
N ASP A 126 -26.36 -10.77 5.49
CA ASP A 126 -25.42 -10.49 4.40
C ASP A 126 -25.03 -9.00 4.47
N PRO A 127 -23.72 -8.68 4.60
CA PRO A 127 -23.26 -7.30 4.75
C PRO A 127 -23.60 -6.39 3.56
N GLY A 128 -24.13 -6.95 2.47
CA GLY A 128 -24.43 -6.22 1.24
C GLY A 128 -23.20 -6.07 0.36
N PRO A 129 -23.36 -5.58 -0.87
CA PRO A 129 -22.25 -5.44 -1.81
C PRO A 129 -21.22 -4.45 -1.28
N ALA A 130 -19.94 -4.76 -1.50
CA ALA A 130 -18.84 -3.82 -1.25
C ALA A 130 -19.07 -2.53 -2.06
N PRO A 131 -18.78 -1.35 -1.49
CA PRO A 131 -19.06 -0.10 -2.18
C PRO A 131 -18.04 0.18 -3.28
N GLU A 132 -18.47 0.88 -4.32
CA GLU A 132 -17.67 1.22 -5.50
C GLU A 132 -16.96 2.59 -5.34
N TRP A 133 -16.16 2.73 -4.29
CA TRP A 133 -15.36 3.93 -4.04
C TRP A 133 -14.06 3.59 -3.32
N LEU A 134 -13.10 4.53 -3.36
CA LEU A 134 -11.85 4.43 -2.62
C LEU A 134 -11.74 5.54 -1.56
N LEU A 135 -10.88 5.35 -0.57
CA LEU A 135 -10.38 6.42 0.29
C LEU A 135 -8.94 6.76 -0.04
N SER A 136 -8.60 8.04 0.17
CA SER A 136 -7.24 8.54 0.13
C SER A 136 -7.07 9.65 1.16
N ILE A 137 -5.85 9.85 1.65
CA ILE A 137 -5.45 10.98 2.46
C ILE A 137 -4.66 11.92 1.58
N ASP A 138 -5.15 13.15 1.44
CA ASP A 138 -4.35 14.25 0.91
C ASP A 138 -3.30 14.62 1.96
N ASN A 139 -2.06 14.21 1.71
CA ASN A 139 -0.94 14.46 2.62
C ASN A 139 -0.60 15.96 2.75
N GLY A 140 -1.00 16.82 1.81
CA GLY A 140 -0.81 18.26 1.92
C GLY A 140 -1.83 18.91 2.86
N THR A 141 -3.10 18.54 2.75
CA THR A 141 -4.19 19.18 3.51
C THR A 141 -4.62 18.42 4.77
N LYS A 142 -4.23 17.15 4.88
CA LYS A 142 -4.64 16.18 5.91
C LYS A 142 -6.15 15.90 5.93
N TYR A 143 -6.81 16.00 4.78
CA TYR A 143 -8.17 15.52 4.65
C TYR A 143 -8.17 14.04 4.27
N LEU A 144 -9.04 13.28 4.92
CA LEU A 144 -9.51 12.01 4.36
C LEU A 144 -10.51 12.34 3.26
N GLN A 145 -10.36 11.70 2.11
CA GLN A 145 -11.14 11.96 0.92
C GLN A 145 -11.75 10.66 0.40
N LYS A 146 -12.98 10.77 -0.08
CA LYS A 146 -13.65 9.74 -0.87
C LYS A 146 -13.36 9.98 -2.34
N VAL A 147 -12.86 8.97 -3.03
CA VAL A 147 -12.49 9.04 -4.44
C VAL A 147 -13.52 8.28 -5.26
N ASP A 148 -14.09 8.99 -6.23
CA ASP A 148 -15.00 8.44 -7.22
C ASP A 148 -14.22 7.69 -8.31
N ILE A 149 -14.50 6.41 -8.51
CA ILE A 149 -13.73 5.53 -9.41
C ILE A 149 -14.09 5.70 -10.89
N GLU A 150 -15.17 6.40 -11.21
CA GLU A 150 -15.57 6.66 -12.60
C GLU A 150 -14.94 7.96 -13.12
N THR A 151 -14.83 8.96 -12.25
CA THR A 151 -14.36 10.31 -12.59
C THR A 151 -12.96 10.62 -12.06
N GLY A 152 -12.45 9.83 -11.12
CA GLY A 152 -11.19 10.06 -10.43
C GLY A 152 -11.24 11.19 -9.40
N LYS A 153 -12.36 11.90 -9.25
CA LYS A 153 -12.46 13.10 -8.41
C LYS A 153 -12.51 12.72 -6.92
N ALA A 154 -11.68 13.37 -6.11
CA ALA A 154 -11.71 13.24 -4.67
C ALA A 154 -12.64 14.29 -4.01
N THR A 155 -13.39 13.87 -3.00
CA THR A 155 -14.25 14.72 -2.17
C THR A 155 -13.80 14.62 -0.71
N ASN A 156 -13.52 15.77 -0.09
CA ASN A 156 -13.15 15.84 1.32
C ASN A 156 -14.29 15.31 2.21
N LEU A 157 -14.00 14.31 3.04
CA LEU A 157 -14.91 13.82 4.08
C LEU A 157 -14.73 14.62 5.36
N CYS A 158 -13.53 14.54 5.93
CA CYS A 158 -13.17 15.24 7.16
C CYS A 158 -11.65 15.43 7.26
N LYS A 159 -11.23 16.33 8.15
CA LYS A 159 -9.81 16.57 8.42
C LYS A 159 -9.33 15.62 9.52
N LEU A 160 -8.20 14.97 9.30
CA LEU A 160 -7.58 14.06 10.28
C LEU A 160 -7.26 14.81 11.58
N LYS A 161 -7.58 14.16 12.70
CA LYS A 161 -7.32 14.64 14.05
C LYS A 161 -6.91 13.47 14.93
N GLY A 162 -6.03 13.69 15.91
CA GLY A 162 -5.72 12.65 16.90
C GLY A 162 -6.96 12.32 17.73
N ALA A 163 -7.13 11.04 18.09
CA ALA A 163 -8.19 10.61 18.99
C ALA A 163 -8.11 11.38 20.33
N PRO A 164 -9.25 11.65 21.00
CA PRO A 164 -9.27 12.35 22.28
C PRO A 164 -8.29 11.75 23.29
N GLY A 165 -7.42 12.60 23.86
CA GLY A 165 -6.42 12.17 24.84
C GLY A 165 -5.13 11.58 24.26
N SER A 166 -5.04 11.33 22.95
CA SER A 166 -3.81 10.81 22.32
C SER A 166 -2.64 11.80 22.32
N GLY A 167 -2.91 13.11 22.39
CA GLY A 167 -1.91 14.16 22.19
C GLY A 167 -1.31 14.20 20.77
N LEU A 168 -1.81 13.37 19.86
CA LEU A 168 -1.28 13.24 18.51
C LEU A 168 -1.67 14.47 17.67
N VAL A 169 -0.64 15.16 17.16
CA VAL A 169 -0.80 16.24 16.18
C VAL A 169 -0.48 15.68 14.79
N ILE A 170 -1.47 15.66 13.90
CA ILE A 170 -1.32 15.09 12.55
C ILE A 170 -0.49 16.04 11.67
N LYS A 171 0.83 15.88 11.70
CA LYS A 171 1.79 16.53 10.78
C LYS A 171 2.42 15.54 9.79
N SER A 172 2.43 14.27 10.16
CA SER A 172 3.06 13.18 9.41
C SER A 172 2.41 12.92 8.06
N SER A 173 3.19 12.29 7.17
CA SER A 173 2.71 11.74 5.91
C SER A 173 2.16 10.33 6.11
N TYR A 174 1.16 9.95 5.33
CA TYR A 174 0.66 8.58 5.24
C TYR A 174 0.99 8.02 3.84
N PRO A 175 2.11 7.32 3.67
CA PRO A 175 2.45 6.69 2.40
C PRO A 175 1.62 5.44 2.07
N SER A 176 0.69 5.01 2.92
CA SER A 176 -0.10 3.81 2.65
C SER A 176 -1.40 3.76 3.47
N LEU A 177 -2.44 3.19 2.90
CA LEU A 177 -3.72 2.89 3.54
C LEU A 177 -4.19 1.51 3.12
N THR A 178 -5.00 0.86 3.94
CA THR A 178 -5.73 -0.35 3.53
C THR A 178 -6.87 -0.63 4.50
N PHE A 179 -7.93 -1.28 4.02
CA PHE A 179 -8.94 -1.86 4.91
C PHE A 179 -8.55 -3.29 5.27
N SER A 180 -8.62 -3.62 6.55
CA SER A 180 -8.64 -5.01 6.99
C SER A 180 -9.93 -5.71 6.57
N ARG A 181 -9.94 -7.04 6.66
CA ARG A 181 -11.12 -7.87 6.41
C ARG A 181 -12.29 -7.59 7.37
N SER A 182 -12.00 -7.03 8.55
CA SER A 182 -13.00 -6.56 9.50
C SER A 182 -13.39 -5.10 9.28
N ASN A 183 -13.07 -4.52 8.12
CA ASN A 183 -13.41 -3.15 7.72
C ASN A 183 -12.83 -2.04 8.60
N LEU A 184 -11.75 -2.31 9.33
CA LEU A 184 -10.94 -1.25 9.96
C LEU A 184 -9.97 -0.67 8.94
N LEU A 185 -9.94 0.66 8.83
CA LEU A 185 -9.00 1.41 7.98
C LEU A 185 -7.68 1.59 8.74
N PHE A 186 -6.64 0.96 8.23
CA PHE A 186 -5.27 1.09 8.72
C PHE A 186 -4.48 2.05 7.84
N ALA A 187 -3.54 2.76 8.45
CA ALA A 187 -2.67 3.71 7.78
C ALA A 187 -1.23 3.54 8.23
N SER A 188 -0.30 3.54 7.27
CA SER A 188 1.13 3.58 7.56
C SER A 188 1.54 5.04 7.71
N ARG A 189 1.94 5.46 8.91
CA ARG A 189 2.40 6.83 9.19
C ARG A 189 3.92 6.92 9.09
N ASN A 190 4.39 7.80 8.21
CA ASN A 190 5.81 8.00 7.88
C ASN A 190 6.54 6.69 7.50
N GLY A 191 5.81 5.65 7.07
CA GLY A 191 6.37 4.34 6.77
C GLY A 191 7.00 3.61 7.97
N SER A 192 6.71 4.03 9.21
CA SER A 192 7.36 3.48 10.43
C SER A 192 6.37 3.13 11.54
N TYR A 193 5.13 3.62 11.45
CA TYR A 193 4.09 3.40 12.47
C TYR A 193 2.79 2.96 11.81
N LEU A 194 2.04 2.13 12.52
CA LEU A 194 0.68 1.78 12.20
C LEU A 194 -0.30 2.64 13.00
N ASP A 195 -1.26 3.24 12.33
CA ASP A 195 -2.41 3.90 12.95
C ASP A 195 -3.72 3.27 12.43
N ILE A 196 -4.79 3.40 13.22
CA ILE A 196 -6.17 3.17 12.79
C ILE A 196 -6.83 4.53 12.56
N ILE A 197 -7.58 4.66 11.48
CA ILE A 197 -8.36 5.86 11.16
C ILE A 197 -9.83 5.48 11.15
N ASP A 198 -10.65 6.16 11.94
CA ASP A 198 -12.10 6.05 11.84
C ASP A 198 -12.59 6.93 10.67
N PRO A 199 -13.10 6.36 9.57
CA PRO A 199 -13.51 7.13 8.39
C PRO A 199 -14.76 8.01 8.65
N CYS A 200 -15.53 7.74 9.70
CA CYS A 200 -16.76 8.47 10.01
C CYS A 200 -16.49 9.80 10.73
N ASN A 201 -15.37 9.93 11.45
CA ASN A 201 -15.04 11.13 12.22
C ASN A 201 -13.59 11.61 12.03
N CYS A 202 -12.79 10.90 11.23
CA CYS A 202 -11.37 11.16 10.96
C CYS A 202 -10.47 11.13 12.21
N GLU A 203 -10.86 10.39 13.25
CA GLU A 203 -10.02 10.19 14.43
C GLU A 203 -8.93 9.16 14.15
N VAL A 204 -7.69 9.57 14.44
CA VAL A 204 -6.49 8.74 14.29
C VAL A 204 -6.10 8.19 15.66
N THR A 205 -6.04 6.86 15.75
CA THR A 205 -5.60 6.14 16.95
C THR A 205 -4.27 5.44 16.65
N PRO A 206 -3.16 5.82 17.30
CA PRO A 206 -1.89 5.10 17.17
C PRO A 206 -2.03 3.64 17.62
N VAL A 207 -1.48 2.72 16.82
CA VAL A 207 -1.40 1.30 17.19
C VAL A 207 -0.01 0.98 17.73
N GLY A 208 1.05 1.31 16.98
CA GLY A 208 2.45 1.12 17.39
C GLY A 208 3.42 1.26 16.23
N ASP A 209 4.72 1.12 16.51
CA ASP A 209 5.77 1.12 15.48
C ASP A 209 6.00 -0.27 14.90
N TYR A 210 6.55 -0.31 13.68
CA TYR A 210 6.87 -1.57 13.02
C TYR A 210 8.06 -2.29 13.67
N GLY A 211 8.79 -1.70 14.62
CA GLY A 211 10.06 -2.20 15.14
C GLY A 211 11.24 -1.58 14.39
N ILE A 212 12.09 -2.41 13.79
CA ILE A 212 13.28 -1.94 13.06
C ILE A 212 12.98 -1.50 11.62
N TRP A 213 11.77 -1.78 11.11
CA TRP A 213 11.42 -1.53 9.72
C TRP A 213 10.93 -0.10 9.50
N THR A 214 11.43 0.49 8.41
CA THR A 214 11.12 1.86 7.97
C THR A 214 10.84 1.88 6.48
N GLY A 215 10.15 2.91 5.98
CA GLY A 215 9.79 2.96 4.56
C GLY A 215 8.77 1.89 4.16
N VAL A 216 7.89 1.52 5.09
CA VAL A 216 6.76 0.61 4.84
C VAL A 216 5.65 1.40 4.12
N ASN A 217 5.76 1.49 2.79
CA ASN A 217 4.90 2.33 1.94
C ASN A 217 3.78 1.53 1.23
N GLY A 218 3.84 0.19 1.27
CA GLY A 218 2.75 -0.66 0.83
C GLY A 218 2.27 -1.58 1.94
N ILE A 219 1.22 -1.21 2.67
CA ILE A 219 0.51 -2.12 3.57
C ILE A 219 -0.75 -2.65 2.90
N THR A 220 -1.11 -3.89 3.17
CA THR A 220 -2.38 -4.47 2.70
C THR A 220 -2.88 -5.56 3.65
N SER A 221 -4.18 -5.85 3.61
CA SER A 221 -4.75 -6.99 4.33
C SER A 221 -4.20 -8.32 3.80
N ASP A 222 -4.01 -9.31 4.67
CA ASP A 222 -3.74 -10.68 4.24
C ASP A 222 -5.04 -11.49 3.97
N GLN A 223 -4.92 -12.80 3.74
CA GLN A 223 -6.08 -13.72 3.67
C GLN A 223 -6.74 -13.96 5.04
N GLY A 224 -6.16 -13.45 6.13
CA GLY A 224 -6.61 -13.64 7.49
C GLY A 224 -7.01 -12.33 8.17
N THR A 225 -6.41 -12.08 9.34
CA THR A 225 -6.71 -10.91 10.19
C THR A 225 -5.49 -10.02 10.42
N GLN A 226 -4.38 -10.29 9.74
CA GLN A 226 -3.15 -9.51 9.87
C GLN A 226 -3.00 -8.57 8.66
N LEU A 227 -1.99 -7.72 8.73
CA LEU A 227 -1.56 -6.95 7.58
C LEU A 227 -0.21 -7.47 7.11
N MET A 228 0.09 -7.26 5.84
CA MET A 228 1.44 -7.35 5.31
C MET A 228 1.94 -5.97 4.95
N GLY A 229 3.25 -5.78 4.98
CA GLY A 229 3.92 -4.55 4.58
C GLY A 229 5.19 -4.83 3.78
N ALA A 230 5.41 -4.09 2.70
CA ALA A 230 6.69 -4.07 2.00
C ALA A 230 7.52 -2.89 2.52
N SER A 231 8.77 -3.14 2.92
CA SER A 231 9.74 -2.11 3.32
C SER A 231 10.72 -1.83 2.18
N SER A 232 10.82 -0.57 1.74
CA SER A 232 11.86 -0.14 0.80
C SER A 232 13.22 0.12 1.46
N SER A 233 13.27 0.35 2.78
CA SER A 233 14.57 0.60 3.44
C SER A 233 15.33 -0.71 3.65
N GLN A 234 14.61 -1.77 4.03
CA GLN A 234 15.19 -3.08 4.29
C GLN A 234 15.07 -4.04 3.09
N GLN A 235 14.20 -3.73 2.11
CA GLN A 235 13.90 -4.62 0.96
C GLN A 235 13.32 -5.96 1.41
N GLU A 236 12.37 -5.89 2.35
CA GLU A 236 11.77 -7.04 3.03
C GLU A 236 10.26 -6.94 3.02
N LEU A 237 9.61 -8.11 2.91
CA LEU A 237 8.20 -8.28 3.23
C LEU A 237 8.09 -8.63 4.71
N ILE A 238 7.15 -7.98 5.40
CA ILE A 238 6.84 -8.21 6.81
C ILE A 238 5.35 -8.50 7.01
N SER A 239 5.02 -9.34 7.99
CA SER A 239 3.69 -9.36 8.59
C SER A 239 3.62 -8.30 9.69
N ILE A 240 2.47 -7.66 9.87
CA ILE A 240 2.25 -6.57 10.83
C ILE A 240 1.08 -6.95 11.74
N ALA A 241 1.34 -6.97 13.06
CA ALA A 241 0.32 -7.25 14.06
C ALA A 241 -0.63 -6.05 14.22
N THR A 242 -1.91 -6.24 13.88
CA THR A 242 -2.95 -5.16 13.90
C THR A 242 -3.24 -4.57 15.28
N LYS A 243 -2.82 -5.24 16.36
CA LYS A 243 -3.04 -4.77 17.74
C LYS A 243 -1.87 -3.97 18.32
N THR A 244 -0.65 -4.20 17.83
CA THR A 244 0.58 -3.63 18.40
C THR A 244 1.43 -2.87 17.39
N GLY A 245 1.13 -2.99 16.10
CA GLY A 245 1.94 -2.45 15.01
C GLY A 245 3.23 -3.22 14.75
N LEU A 246 3.62 -4.16 15.61
CA LEU A 246 4.91 -4.83 15.51
C LEU A 246 5.04 -5.64 14.21
N GLY A 247 6.11 -5.40 13.46
CA GLY A 247 6.49 -6.14 12.27
C GLY A 247 7.16 -7.47 12.61
N THR A 248 7.02 -8.46 11.74
CA THR A 248 7.79 -9.71 11.75
C THR A 248 8.22 -10.04 10.34
N MET A 249 9.50 -10.33 10.15
CA MET A 249 10.04 -10.65 8.83
C MET A 249 9.38 -11.89 8.23
N ILE A 250 8.92 -11.77 6.99
CA ILE A 250 8.52 -12.93 6.16
C ILE A 250 9.71 -13.33 5.29
N GLY A 251 10.28 -12.38 4.54
CA GLY A 251 11.44 -12.65 3.70
C GLY A 251 11.87 -11.46 2.86
N LYS A 252 12.94 -11.64 2.08
CA LYS A 252 13.50 -10.58 1.23
C LYS A 252 12.72 -10.43 -0.07
N LEU A 253 12.50 -9.19 -0.50
CA LEU A 253 11.83 -8.86 -1.76
C LEU A 253 12.62 -9.35 -2.98
N GLY A 254 13.96 -9.39 -2.88
CA GLY A 254 14.83 -9.85 -3.96
C GLY A 254 14.99 -8.86 -5.14
N VAL A 255 14.28 -7.74 -5.09
CA VAL A 255 14.40 -6.59 -5.99
C VAL A 255 14.41 -5.31 -5.16
N GLN A 256 14.93 -4.21 -5.71
CA GLN A 256 14.96 -2.93 -4.99
C GLN A 256 13.72 -2.09 -5.27
N PHE A 257 12.82 -2.04 -4.30
CA PHE A 257 11.69 -1.11 -4.27
C PHE A 257 12.14 0.27 -3.77
N THR A 258 11.69 1.33 -4.44
CA THR A 258 11.93 2.71 -4.00
C THR A 258 10.62 3.32 -3.51
N THR A 259 9.86 3.99 -4.39
CA THR A 259 8.47 4.38 -4.17
C THR A 259 7.57 3.22 -4.55
N HIS A 260 6.65 2.84 -3.68
CA HIS A 260 5.85 1.65 -3.91
C HIS A 260 4.60 1.65 -3.06
N GLY A 261 3.64 0.86 -3.50
CA GLY A 261 2.52 0.40 -2.69
C GLY A 261 2.26 -1.09 -2.95
N ALA A 262 1.39 -1.70 -2.15
CA ALA A 262 1.03 -3.09 -2.30
C ALA A 262 -0.46 -3.30 -2.02
N THR A 263 -1.05 -4.30 -2.64
CA THR A 263 -2.46 -4.68 -2.46
C THR A 263 -2.64 -6.18 -2.57
N TRP A 264 -3.60 -6.72 -1.82
CA TRP A 264 -3.98 -8.12 -1.87
C TRP A 264 -5.18 -8.34 -2.79
N SER A 265 -5.15 -9.42 -3.55
CA SER A 265 -6.27 -9.87 -4.38
C SER A 265 -6.65 -11.31 -4.09
N ASP A 266 -7.89 -11.53 -3.65
CA ASP A 266 -8.46 -12.89 -3.58
C ASP A 266 -8.77 -13.45 -4.96
N GLU A 267 -9.24 -12.60 -5.88
CA GLU A 267 -9.62 -13.01 -7.23
C GLU A 267 -8.39 -13.39 -8.06
N LEU A 268 -7.31 -12.61 -7.97
CA LEU A 268 -6.05 -12.89 -8.64
C LEU A 268 -5.13 -13.81 -7.83
N ALA A 269 -5.53 -14.16 -6.61
CA ALA A 269 -4.81 -15.03 -5.68
C ALA A 269 -3.35 -14.59 -5.42
N GLY A 270 -3.14 -13.32 -5.06
CA GLY A 270 -1.79 -12.83 -4.84
C GLY A 270 -1.67 -11.45 -4.19
N LEU A 271 -0.46 -11.18 -3.69
CA LEU A 271 0.00 -9.87 -3.24
C LEU A 271 0.66 -9.15 -4.41
N TYR A 272 0.04 -8.08 -4.90
CA TYR A 272 0.57 -7.26 -5.99
C TYR A 272 1.24 -6.02 -5.43
N ALA A 273 2.31 -5.58 -6.09
CA ALA A 273 2.99 -4.34 -5.75
C ALA A 273 3.44 -3.62 -7.01
N ILE A 274 3.40 -2.29 -6.99
CA ILE A 274 4.00 -1.47 -8.04
C ILE A 274 5.24 -0.80 -7.47
N ASN A 275 6.34 -0.88 -8.20
CA ASN A 275 7.53 -0.09 -7.95
C ASN A 275 7.51 1.15 -8.85
N GLY A 276 7.14 2.30 -8.29
CA GLY A 276 7.02 3.56 -9.00
C GLY A 276 8.35 4.18 -9.42
N GLY A 277 9.48 3.67 -8.95
CA GLY A 277 10.80 4.10 -9.43
C GLY A 277 11.27 3.37 -10.69
N THR A 278 10.61 2.26 -11.05
CA THR A 278 10.93 1.48 -12.26
C THR A 278 9.71 1.24 -13.15
N ASP A 279 8.54 1.75 -12.75
CA ASP A 279 7.24 1.54 -13.40
C ASP A 279 6.97 0.07 -13.75
N LYS A 280 7.15 -0.80 -12.75
CA LYS A 280 6.95 -2.26 -12.91
C LYS A 280 5.93 -2.78 -11.92
N LEU A 281 5.10 -3.70 -12.39
CA LEU A 281 4.20 -4.50 -11.58
C LEU A 281 4.90 -5.78 -11.14
N TYR A 282 4.74 -6.12 -9.87
CA TYR A 282 5.26 -7.33 -9.25
C TYR A 282 4.14 -8.11 -8.58
N ILE A 283 4.30 -9.43 -8.55
CA ILE A 283 3.63 -10.32 -7.62
C ILE A 283 4.64 -10.72 -6.55
N ILE A 284 4.25 -10.65 -5.29
CA ILE A 284 5.08 -11.01 -4.14
C ILE A 284 4.51 -12.31 -3.55
N ASP A 285 5.37 -13.31 -3.37
CA ASP A 285 5.00 -14.51 -2.64
C ASP A 285 4.84 -14.17 -1.14
N PRO A 286 3.62 -14.28 -0.56
CA PRO A 286 3.37 -13.90 0.82
C PRO A 286 4.00 -14.84 1.84
N THR A 287 4.54 -15.99 1.42
CA THR A 287 5.21 -16.96 2.30
C THR A 287 6.71 -16.73 2.32
N THR A 288 7.31 -16.37 1.18
CA THR A 288 8.78 -16.22 1.05
C THR A 288 9.24 -14.76 0.95
N GLY A 289 8.31 -13.83 0.75
CA GLY A 289 8.58 -12.42 0.49
C GLY A 289 9.16 -12.12 -0.89
N LYS A 290 9.42 -13.12 -1.74
CA LYS A 290 10.10 -12.93 -3.02
C LYS A 290 9.17 -12.24 -4.03
N ALA A 291 9.59 -11.09 -4.54
CA ALA A 291 8.94 -10.40 -5.64
C ALA A 291 9.35 -10.99 -6.98
N THR A 292 8.38 -11.17 -7.87
CA THR A 292 8.57 -11.59 -9.26
C THR A 292 7.90 -10.56 -10.16
N GLU A 293 8.64 -10.05 -11.13
CA GLU A 293 8.10 -9.10 -12.11
C GLU A 293 6.98 -9.75 -12.91
N VAL A 294 5.89 -9.02 -13.11
CA VAL A 294 4.72 -9.43 -13.90
C VAL A 294 4.72 -8.71 -15.24
N ALA A 295 4.85 -7.38 -15.23
CA ALA A 295 4.81 -6.55 -16.42
C ALA A 295 5.50 -5.20 -16.21
N ASP A 296 5.99 -4.61 -17.31
CA ASP A 296 6.25 -3.18 -17.40
C ASP A 296 4.93 -2.42 -17.47
N LEU A 297 4.84 -1.29 -16.76
CA LEU A 297 3.66 -0.43 -16.76
C LEU A 297 3.75 0.60 -17.89
N SER A 298 2.63 0.89 -18.53
CA SER A 298 2.56 1.89 -19.61
C SER A 298 2.48 3.35 -19.11
N TYR A 299 2.81 3.60 -17.84
CA TYR A 299 2.67 4.90 -17.17
C TYR A 299 3.84 5.16 -16.23
N ASP A 300 4.36 6.38 -16.24
CA ASP A 300 5.39 6.87 -15.30
C ASP A 300 4.72 7.37 -14.02
N PHE A 301 4.80 6.57 -12.96
CA PHE A 301 4.15 6.89 -11.70
C PHE A 301 4.90 7.94 -10.89
N GLY A 302 6.23 7.80 -10.83
CA GLY A 302 7.13 8.49 -9.89
C GLY A 302 6.90 8.11 -8.42
N THR A 303 5.66 8.11 -7.95
CA THR A 303 5.22 7.56 -6.67
C THR A 303 3.84 6.92 -6.82
N VAL A 304 3.50 6.01 -5.91
CA VAL A 304 2.34 5.14 -6.08
C VAL A 304 1.55 5.01 -4.79
N GLY A 305 0.24 5.25 -4.86
CA GLY A 305 -0.74 4.55 -4.04
C GLY A 305 -1.41 3.48 -4.89
N ILE A 306 -1.70 2.30 -4.34
CA ILE A 306 -2.34 1.19 -5.06
C ILE A 306 -3.33 0.51 -4.13
N GLU A 307 -4.47 0.10 -4.66
CA GLU A 307 -5.40 -0.77 -3.96
C GLU A 307 -6.29 -1.52 -4.96
N LEU A 308 -6.54 -2.81 -4.70
CA LEU A 308 -7.56 -3.58 -5.38
C LEU A 308 -8.92 -3.27 -4.75
N LEU A 309 -9.90 -2.90 -5.58
CA LEU A 309 -11.27 -2.70 -5.15
C LEU A 309 -12.03 -4.04 -5.12
N PRO A 310 -12.42 -4.58 -3.96
CA PRO A 310 -13.06 -5.89 -3.89
C PRO A 310 -14.40 -5.97 -4.63
N ALA A 311 -15.08 -4.83 -4.79
CA ALA A 311 -16.37 -4.76 -5.46
C ALA A 311 -16.32 -5.16 -6.95
N ASN A 312 -15.20 -4.90 -7.63
CA ASN A 312 -15.07 -5.12 -9.08
C ASN A 312 -13.77 -5.80 -9.51
N GLY A 313 -12.87 -6.13 -8.58
CA GLY A 313 -11.61 -6.83 -8.87
C GLY A 313 -10.56 -5.98 -9.59
N VAL A 314 -10.80 -4.68 -9.78
CA VAL A 314 -9.88 -3.80 -10.50
C VAL A 314 -8.79 -3.30 -9.55
N ILE A 315 -7.55 -3.32 -10.01
CA ILE A 315 -6.43 -2.63 -9.35
C ILE A 315 -6.50 -1.16 -9.74
N TYR A 316 -6.73 -0.31 -8.74
CA TYR A 316 -6.60 1.13 -8.87
C TYR A 316 -5.25 1.57 -8.35
N ALA A 317 -4.69 2.59 -8.99
CA ALA A 317 -3.47 3.22 -8.55
C ALA A 317 -3.58 4.74 -8.66
N CYS A 318 -2.68 5.45 -8.00
CA CYS A 318 -2.55 6.89 -8.13
C CYS A 318 -1.08 7.31 -8.18
N SER A 319 -0.81 8.43 -8.85
CA SER A 319 0.55 8.85 -9.19
C SER A 319 1.02 10.11 -8.46
N SER A 320 2.26 10.52 -8.74
CA SER A 320 2.82 11.81 -8.32
C SER A 320 2.00 13.03 -8.76
N ASN A 321 1.26 12.92 -9.85
CA ASN A 321 0.38 13.99 -10.35
C ASN A 321 -1.03 13.94 -9.76
N SER A 322 -1.29 13.06 -8.79
CA SER A 322 -2.61 12.88 -8.18
C SER A 322 -3.70 12.58 -9.21
N ILE A 323 -3.38 11.68 -10.13
CA ILE A 323 -4.30 11.12 -11.12
C ILE A 323 -4.70 9.73 -10.63
N LEU A 324 -6.00 9.42 -10.63
CA LEU A 324 -6.51 8.07 -10.43
C LEU A 324 -6.37 7.28 -11.74
N LEU A 325 -5.87 6.06 -11.62
CA LEU A 325 -5.50 5.17 -12.70
C LEU A 325 -6.14 3.79 -12.44
N SER A 326 -6.47 3.06 -13.49
CA SER A 326 -6.68 1.60 -13.42
C SER A 326 -5.50 0.86 -14.06
N VAL A 327 -5.19 -0.31 -13.53
CA VAL A 327 -4.06 -1.13 -13.96
C VAL A 327 -4.57 -2.52 -14.35
N ASP A 328 -4.23 -2.96 -15.56
CA ASP A 328 -4.40 -4.35 -15.98
C ASP A 328 -3.26 -5.19 -15.38
N PRO A 329 -3.57 -6.13 -14.45
CA PRO A 329 -2.55 -6.91 -13.75
C PRO A 329 -1.83 -7.94 -14.64
N VAL A 330 -2.33 -8.20 -15.85
CA VAL A 330 -1.75 -9.16 -16.80
C VAL A 330 -0.84 -8.45 -17.79
N THR A 331 -1.31 -7.34 -18.36
CA THR A 331 -0.60 -6.66 -19.46
C THR A 331 0.24 -5.48 -19.01
N GLY A 332 0.01 -4.97 -17.80
CA GLY A 332 0.63 -3.73 -17.32
C GLY A 332 0.09 -2.46 -18.00
N GLN A 333 -0.95 -2.58 -18.82
CA GLN A 333 -1.61 -1.40 -19.40
C GLN A 333 -2.28 -0.59 -18.30
N VAL A 334 -2.07 0.72 -18.33
CA VAL A 334 -2.59 1.69 -17.38
C VAL A 334 -3.52 2.65 -18.11
N ALA A 335 -4.72 2.86 -17.57
CA ALA A 335 -5.67 3.84 -18.08
C ALA A 335 -5.88 4.97 -17.08
N GLU A 336 -5.82 6.22 -17.55
CA GLU A 336 -6.19 7.39 -16.76
C GLU A 336 -7.70 7.46 -16.59
N ILE A 337 -8.14 7.66 -15.34
CA ILE A 337 -9.56 7.87 -15.00
C ILE A 337 -9.82 9.36 -14.81
N GLY A 338 -9.00 10.03 -13.99
CA GLY A 338 -9.14 11.47 -13.79
C GLY A 338 -8.28 12.04 -12.67
N VAL A 339 -8.24 13.37 -12.60
CA VAL A 339 -7.47 14.11 -11.60
C VAL A 339 -8.21 14.13 -10.26
N MET A 340 -7.52 13.74 -9.19
CA MET A 340 -8.08 13.64 -7.84
C MET A 340 -8.27 15.01 -7.17
N GLY A 341 -7.43 15.99 -7.51
CA GLY A 341 -7.50 17.35 -6.95
C GLY A 341 -6.84 17.49 -5.57
N GLN A 342 -5.93 16.57 -5.21
CA GLN A 342 -5.09 16.70 -4.01
C GLN A 342 -4.03 17.78 -4.20
N LEU A 343 -3.63 18.45 -3.11
CA LEU A 343 -2.56 19.47 -3.14
C LEU A 343 -1.14 18.89 -3.14
N GLY A 344 -0.99 17.57 -3.13
CA GLY A 344 0.29 16.88 -3.12
C GLY A 344 0.31 15.67 -4.04
N THR A 345 1.30 14.79 -3.84
CA THR A 345 1.37 13.50 -4.53
C THR A 345 0.40 12.50 -3.89
N CYS A 346 -0.25 11.68 -4.71
CA CYS A 346 -1.04 10.58 -4.19
C CYS A 346 -0.13 9.38 -3.93
N THR A 347 -0.17 8.86 -2.71
CA THR A 347 0.69 7.77 -2.23
C THR A 347 -0.09 6.68 -1.54
N ASN A 348 -1.41 6.84 -1.40
CA ASN A 348 -2.22 5.93 -0.63
C ASN A 348 -3.63 5.87 -1.23
N LEU A 349 -4.15 4.64 -1.26
CA LEU A 349 -5.52 4.31 -1.61
C LEU A 349 -5.97 3.22 -0.66
N ALA A 350 -7.27 3.16 -0.34
CA ALA A 350 -7.85 2.07 0.41
C ALA A 350 -9.27 1.78 -0.09
N ALA A 351 -9.62 0.50 -0.17
CA ALA A 351 -10.88 0.02 -0.67
C ALA A 351 -11.53 -0.84 0.42
N PRO A 352 -12.76 -0.53 0.85
CA PRO A 352 -13.42 -1.32 1.88
C PRO A 352 -13.90 -2.67 1.32
N TRP A 353 -13.89 -3.69 2.17
CA TRP A 353 -14.36 -5.04 1.82
C TRP A 353 -15.87 -5.20 1.97
N ALA A 354 -16.50 -4.32 2.73
CA ALA A 354 -17.95 -4.26 2.95
C ALA A 354 -18.39 -2.80 3.15
N PRO A 355 -19.69 -2.48 3.19
CA PRO A 355 -20.14 -1.13 3.53
C PRO A 355 -19.56 -0.62 4.85
N VAL A 356 -19.11 0.65 4.86
CA VAL A 356 -18.65 1.33 6.07
C VAL A 356 -19.84 2.02 6.72
N ILE A 357 -20.28 1.49 7.87
CA ILE A 357 -21.44 2.00 8.62
C ILE A 357 -20.96 2.85 9.80
N CYS A 358 -21.40 4.10 9.83
CA CYS A 358 -21.08 5.04 10.89
C CYS A 358 -21.98 4.86 12.13
N PRO A 359 -21.58 5.37 13.31
CA PRO A 359 -22.35 5.18 14.56
C PRO A 359 -23.79 5.73 14.52
N ASP A 360 -24.09 6.66 13.62
CA ASP A 360 -25.44 7.19 13.38
C ASP A 360 -26.29 6.31 12.43
N GLY A 361 -25.75 5.18 11.97
CA GLY A 361 -26.38 4.25 11.05
C GLY A 361 -26.25 4.64 9.57
N THR A 362 -25.57 5.74 9.25
CA THR A 362 -25.32 6.14 7.87
C THR A 362 -24.20 5.29 7.25
N ALA A 363 -24.37 4.92 5.99
CA ALA A 363 -23.30 4.33 5.20
C ALA A 363 -22.49 5.45 4.52
N LEU A 364 -21.16 5.30 4.49
CA LEU A 364 -20.25 6.30 3.94
C LEU A 364 -20.31 6.46 2.41
#